data_AF-A0A8J8JRM1-F1
#
_entry.id   AF-A0A8J8JRM1-F1
#
_cell.length_a   1.000
_cell.length_b   1.000
_cell.length_c   1.000
_cell.angle_alpha   90.00
_cell.angle_beta   90.00
_cell.angle_gamma   90.00
#
_symmetry.space_group_name_H-M   'P 1'
#
loop_
_entity.id
_entity.type
_entity.pdbx_description
1 polymer ?
#
loop_
_entity_poly.entity_id
_entity_poly.type
_entity_poly.pdbx_seq_one_letter_code
_entity_poly.pdbx_strand_id
1 'polypeptide(L)' 'MGKGKSITIEVEEDIYGQLEAIAQKQGSKLEDDVAEAIESYIERMRGYSNDPFFRIGKAGKSRLGDLAKAHDEYLYGRK' A
#
# COMPACT_ATOMS: atom_id res chain seq x y z
N MET A 1 -5.02 -7.48 -24.70
CA MET A 1 -3.85 -7.96 -23.94
C MET A 1 -3.17 -6.76 -23.31
N GLY A 2 -3.33 -6.56 -22.00
CA GLY A 2 -2.70 -5.44 -21.29
C GLY A 2 -1.19 -5.60 -21.29
N LYS A 3 -0.43 -4.51 -21.44
CA LYS A 3 1.03 -4.55 -21.35
C LYS A 3 1.42 -4.85 -19.90
N GLY A 4 1.88 -6.07 -19.62
CA GLY A 4 2.53 -6.40 -18.36
C GLY A 4 3.76 -5.51 -18.17
N LYS A 5 3.95 -4.98 -16.97
CA LYS A 5 5.16 -4.26 -16.58
C LYS A 5 5.91 -5.11 -15.55
N SER A 6 7.21 -5.31 -15.76
CA SER A 6 8.08 -5.95 -14.78
C SER A 6 8.72 -4.90 -13.89
N ILE A 7 8.84 -5.21 -12.61
CA ILE A 7 9.53 -4.40 -11.61
C ILE A 7 10.46 -5.35 -10.86
N THR A 8 11.72 -4.96 -10.69
CA THR A 8 12.67 -5.65 -9.83
C THR A 8 12.80 -4.86 -8.54
N ILE A 9 12.73 -5.55 -7.41
CA ILE A 9 12.81 -4.95 -6.08
C ILE A 9 13.84 -5.73 -5.28
N GLU A 10 14.76 -4.99 -4.67
CA GLU A 10 15.71 -5.55 -3.71
C GLU A 10 15.02 -5.57 -2.34
N VAL A 11 15.05 -6.72 -1.69
CA VAL A 11 14.53 -6.92 -0.33
C VAL A 11 15.66 -7.46 0.53
N GLU A 12 15.62 -7.14 1.83
CA GLU A 12 16.57 -7.69 2.78
C GLU A 12 16.44 -9.22 2.85
N GLU A 13 17.56 -9.90 3.10
CA GLU A 13 17.64 -11.36 3.11
C GLU A 13 16.68 -11.98 4.13
N ASP A 14 16.50 -11.35 5.29
CA ASP A 14 15.55 -11.78 6.32
C ASP A 14 14.08 -11.72 5.85
N ILE A 15 13.74 -10.73 5.02
CA ILE A 15 12.39 -10.59 4.46
C ILE A 15 12.20 -11.64 3.36
N TYR A 16 13.20 -11.84 2.51
CA TYR A 16 13.17 -12.88 1.49
C TYR A 16 12.96 -14.27 2.10
N GLY A 17 13.72 -14.61 3.14
CA GLY A 17 13.60 -15.90 3.83
C GLY A 17 12.22 -16.11 4.45
N GLN A 18 11.60 -15.07 5.00
CA GLN A 18 10.23 -15.15 5.51
C GLN A 18 9.20 -15.38 4.41
N LEU A 19 9.34 -14.69 3.27
CA LEU A 19 8.44 -14.89 2.14
C LEU A 19 8.59 -16.30 1.55
N GLU A 20 9.82 -16.81 1.44
CA GLU A 20 10.08 -18.18 0.99
C GLU A 20 9.45 -19.22 1.92
N ALA A 21 9.59 -19.03 3.24
CA ALA A 21 8.98 -19.93 4.23
C ALA A 21 7.44 -19.94 4.13
N ILE A 22 6.82 -18.79 3.86
CA ILE A 22 5.37 -18.68 3.64
C ILE A 22 4.96 -19.45 2.38
N ALA A 23 5.68 -19.25 1.27
CA ALA A 23 5.40 -19.92 0.00
C ALA A 23 5.55 -21.45 0.09
N GLN A 24 6.62 -21.93 0.74
CA GLN A 24 6.83 -23.35 1.00
C GLN A 24 5.70 -23.96 1.83
N LYS A 25 5.20 -23.23 2.84
CA LYS A 25 4.10 -23.69 3.70
C LYS A 25 2.78 -23.79 2.93
N GLN A 26 2.56 -22.93 1.94
CA GLN A 26 1.35 -22.93 1.11
C GLN A 26 1.45 -23.88 -0.09
N GLY A 27 2.65 -24.35 -0.43
CA GLY A 27 2.89 -25.15 -1.63
C GLY A 27 2.79 -24.32 -2.92
N SER A 28 2.94 -23.00 -2.79
CA SER A 28 2.81 -22.01 -3.86
C SER A 28 4.17 -21.50 -4.32
N LYS A 29 4.20 -20.82 -5.46
CA LYS A 29 5.39 -20.06 -5.86
C LYS A 29 5.40 -18.72 -5.14
N LEU A 30 6.57 -18.36 -4.64
CA LEU A 30 6.83 -17.06 -4.02
C LEU A 30 6.32 -15.89 -4.87
N GLU A 31 6.50 -15.96 -6.20
CA GLU A 31 6.10 -14.89 -7.12
C GLU A 31 4.59 -14.68 -7.15
N ASP A 32 3.83 -15.78 -7.12
CA ASP A 32 2.36 -15.75 -7.14
C ASP A 32 1.84 -15.19 -5.81
N ASP A 33 2.42 -15.61 -4.68
CA ASP A 33 2.03 -15.13 -3.35
C ASP A 33 2.36 -13.65 -3.16
N VAL A 34 3.52 -13.19 -3.65
CA VAL A 34 3.90 -11.78 -3.60
C VAL A 34 2.98 -10.94 -4.50
N ALA A 35 2.65 -11.44 -5.69
CA ALA A 35 1.71 -10.76 -6.58
C ALA A 35 0.31 -10.64 -5.93
N GLU A 36 -0.21 -11.72 -5.35
CA GLU A 36 -1.50 -11.74 -4.68
C GLU A 36 -1.53 -10.81 -3.45
N ALA A 37 -0.47 -10.79 -2.66
CA ALA A 37 -0.35 -9.89 -1.51
C ALA A 37 -0.36 -8.41 -1.94
N ILE A 38 0.35 -8.08 -3.02
CA ILE A 38 0.36 -6.73 -3.59
C ILE A 38 -1.01 -6.36 -4.16
N GLU A 39 -1.66 -7.25 -4.90
CA GLU A 39 -3.01 -7.03 -5.44
C GLU A 39 -4.03 -6.81 -4.31
N SER A 40 -4.04 -7.67 -3.30
CA SER A 40 -4.88 -7.56 -2.10
C SER A 40 -4.65 -6.25 -1.36
N TYR A 41 -3.39 -5.82 -1.24
CA TYR A 41 -3.04 -4.54 -0.64
C TYR A 41 -3.57 -3.36 -1.47
N ILE A 42 -3.43 -3.40 -2.79
CA ILE A 42 -3.94 -2.36 -3.69
C ILE A 42 -5.47 -2.30 -3.64
N GLU A 43 -6.17 -3.44 -3.65
CA GLU A 43 -7.63 -3.49 -3.54
C GLU A 43 -8.10 -2.93 -2.20
N ARG A 44 -7.45 -3.32 -1.11
CA ARG A 44 -7.70 -2.74 0.22
C ARG A 44 -7.48 -1.22 0.21
N MET A 45 -6.42 -0.74 -0.44
CA MET A 45 -6.14 0.69 -0.60
C MET A 45 -7.13 1.42 -1.52
N ARG A 46 -7.71 0.75 -2.51
CA ARG A 46 -8.80 1.33 -3.32
C ARG A 46 -10.02 1.63 -2.46
N GLY A 47 -10.31 0.80 -1.45
CA GLY A 47 -11.33 1.10 -0.44
C GLY A 47 -11.07 2.42 0.30
N TYR A 48 -9.79 2.73 0.57
CA TYR A 48 -9.36 3.99 1.19
C TYR A 48 -9.14 5.14 0.19
N SER A 49 -9.24 4.91 -1.13
CA SER A 49 -9.01 5.97 -2.12
C SER A 49 -10.12 7.03 -2.13
N ASN A 50 -11.30 6.71 -1.59
CA ASN A 50 -12.36 7.67 -1.28
C ASN A 50 -12.20 8.32 0.10
N ASP A 51 -11.19 7.94 0.88
CA ASP A 51 -10.91 8.52 2.18
C ASP A 51 -9.99 9.75 2.03
N PRO A 52 -10.46 10.96 2.40
CA PRO A 52 -9.69 12.19 2.26
C PRO A 52 -8.39 12.20 3.09
N PHE A 53 -8.24 11.33 4.09
CA PHE A 53 -7.05 11.22 4.93
C PHE A 53 -6.00 10.23 4.39
N PHE A 54 -6.40 9.29 3.52
CA PHE A 54 -5.54 8.19 3.04
C PHE A 54 -5.18 8.30 1.55
N ARG A 55 -5.19 9.51 0.97
CA ARG A 55 -4.66 9.76 -0.39
C ARG A 55 -3.13 9.57 -0.41
N ILE A 56 -2.70 8.33 -0.54
CA ILE A 56 -1.30 7.94 -0.67
C ILE A 56 -0.83 8.41 -2.05
N GLY A 57 0.04 9.43 -2.06
CA GLY A 57 0.49 10.09 -3.29
C GLY A 57 0.97 11.54 -3.11
N LYS A 58 0.85 12.13 -1.92
CA LYS A 58 1.57 13.36 -1.55
C LYS A 58 2.62 13.09 -0.47
N ALA A 59 3.50 12.10 -0.70
CA ALA A 59 4.81 12.10 -0.07
C ALA A 59 5.68 13.17 -0.76
N GLY A 60 5.34 14.43 -0.55
CA GLY A 60 5.90 15.58 -1.25
C GLY A 60 5.45 16.87 -0.61
N LYS A 61 6.23 17.31 0.38
CA LYS A 61 6.01 18.41 1.33
C LYS A 61 5.17 18.00 2.54
N SER A 62 5.89 17.61 3.60
CA SER A 62 5.44 17.76 4.98
C SER A 62 4.83 19.15 5.17
N ARG A 63 3.51 19.22 5.21
CA ARG A 63 2.78 20.31 5.84
C ARG A 63 1.87 19.66 6.87
N LEU A 64 2.47 19.22 7.98
CA LEU A 64 1.77 18.81 9.20
C LEU A 64 0.70 19.83 9.63
N GLY A 65 0.84 21.10 9.24
CA GLY A 65 -0.17 22.14 9.44
C GLY A 65 -1.46 21.99 8.60
N ASP A 66 -1.42 21.36 7.42
CA ASP A 66 -2.61 21.16 6.59
C ASP A 66 -3.47 19.98 7.09
N LEU A 67 -2.86 19.00 7.77
CA LEU A 67 -3.57 17.83 8.31
C LEU A 67 -4.42 18.20 9.53
N ALA A 68 -3.87 19.01 10.45
CA ALA A 68 -4.60 19.51 11.61
C ALA A 68 -5.81 20.36 11.20
N LYS A 69 -5.63 21.22 10.18
CA LYS A 69 -6.71 22.07 9.68
C LYS A 69 -7.82 21.27 8.97
N ALA A 70 -7.46 20.26 8.19
CA ALA A 70 -8.43 19.35 7.57
C ALA A 70 -9.18 18.49 8.61
N HIS A 71 -8.49 18.08 9.68
CA HIS A 71 -9.08 17.36 10.79
C HIS A 71 -10.10 18.22 11.55
N ASP A 72 -9.75 19.47 11.86
CA ASP A 72 -10.66 20.41 12.53
C ASP A 72 -11.87 20.77 11.66
N GLU A 73 -11.70 20.93 10.35
CA GLU A 73 -12.79 21.26 9.42
C GLU A 73 -13.77 20.08 9.21
N TYR A 74 -13.29 18.84 9.28
CA TYR A 74 -14.11 17.63 9.26
C TYR A 74 -14.93 17.45 10.54
N LEU A 75 -14.34 17.71 11.70
CA LEU A 75 -14.99 17.52 13.00
C LEU A 75 -15.93 18.66 13.39
N TYR A 76 -15.59 19.90 13.04
CA TYR A 76 -16.28 21.09 13.53
C TYR A 76 -16.98 21.89 12.43
N GLY A 77 -17.12 21.32 11.22
CA GLY A 77 -17.90 21.79 10.07
C GLY A 77 -18.29 23.26 10.12
N ARG A 78 -17.61 24.12 9.34
CA ARG A 78 -17.76 25.59 9.35
C ARG A 78 -19.21 26.03 9.61
N LYS A 79 -19.38 26.91 10.60
CA LYS A 79 -20.47 27.89 10.59
C LYS A 79 -20.30 28.85 9.41
#